data_AF-A0A521R2W2-F1
#
_entry.id   AF-A0A521R2W2-F1
#
_cell.length_a   1.000
_cell.length_b   1.000
_cell.length_c   1.000
_cell.angle_alpha   90.00
_cell.angle_beta   90.00
_cell.angle_gamma   90.00
#
_symmetry.space_group_name_H-M   'P 1'
#
loop_
_entity.id
_entity.type
_entity.pdbx_description
1 polymer ?
#
loop_
_entity_poly.entity_id
_entity_poly.type
_entity_poly.pdbx_seq_one_letter_code
_entity_poly.pdbx_strand_id
1 'polypeptide(L)'
;MKTLAVLLVLLVAGAAAAQTPSPPPASTTGSAGVKQHLQSLHYGNVHNLRRGPDGQWTGKATQNGVQKNVTVSPNGTVRAR
;
A
#
# COMPACT_ATOMS: atom_id res chain seq x y z
N MET A 1 51.66 -4.16 26.95
CA MET A 1 51.06 -4.37 25.62
C MET A 1 49.75 -5.12 25.80
N LYS A 2 48.66 -4.63 25.16
CA LYS A 2 47.35 -5.27 24.94
C LYS A 2 46.52 -5.64 26.21
N THR A 3 45.77 -4.71 26.80
CA THR A 3 44.30 -4.45 26.62
C THR A 3 43.41 -5.69 26.83
N LEU A 4 42.76 -5.82 28.00
CA LEU A 4 41.44 -5.27 28.40
C LEU A 4 40.24 -5.94 27.70
N ALA A 5 39.52 -6.75 28.47
CA ALA A 5 38.16 -7.20 28.27
C ALA A 5 37.67 -7.60 29.68
N VAL A 6 36.50 -7.27 30.21
CA VAL A 6 35.17 -7.06 29.66
C VAL A 6 34.42 -6.26 30.75
N LEU A 7 33.57 -5.31 30.38
CA LEU A 7 32.45 -4.96 31.26
C LEU A 7 31.19 -4.69 30.43
N LEU A 8 30.19 -5.50 30.74
CA LEU A 8 28.82 -5.50 30.21
C LEU A 8 28.20 -4.10 30.20
N VAL A 9 27.57 -3.75 29.07
CA VAL A 9 26.48 -2.78 29.03
C VAL A 9 25.26 -3.49 28.44
N LEU A 10 24.39 -3.97 29.33
CA LEU A 10 22.97 -4.17 29.03
C LEU A 10 22.32 -2.79 29.03
N LEU A 11 21.57 -2.42 27.99
CA LEU A 11 20.32 -1.65 28.14
C LEU A 11 19.58 -1.43 26.80
N VAL A 12 18.29 -1.78 26.88
CA VAL A 12 17.14 -1.35 26.06
C VAL A 12 17.03 -1.87 24.63
N ALA A 13 16.12 -2.83 24.49
CA ALA A 13 15.39 -3.15 23.28
C ALA A 13 14.56 -1.93 22.83
N GLY A 14 15.18 -1.04 22.07
CA GLY A 14 14.47 -0.12 21.21
C GLY A 14 14.19 -0.85 19.90
N ALA A 15 13.05 -1.51 19.78
CA ALA A 15 12.50 -1.84 18.48
C ALA A 15 12.19 -0.49 17.79
N ALA A 16 13.20 0.06 17.12
CA ALA A 16 12.99 1.05 16.09
C ALA A 16 12.10 0.35 15.06
N ALA A 17 10.79 0.57 15.16
CA ALA A 17 9.86 0.22 14.11
C ALA A 17 10.43 0.86 12.85
N ALA A 18 11.04 0.03 12.01
CA ALA A 18 11.45 0.41 10.68
C ALA A 18 10.17 0.92 10.01
N GLN A 19 10.03 2.23 9.93
CA GLN A 19 9.10 2.86 9.02
C GLN A 19 9.66 2.52 7.65
N THR A 20 9.31 1.33 7.16
CA THR A 20 9.45 1.02 5.75
C THR A 20 8.83 2.19 5.01
N PRO A 21 9.54 2.82 4.07
CA PRO A 21 8.96 3.84 3.23
C PRO A 21 7.62 3.30 2.75
N SER A 22 6.53 4.05 2.93
CA SER A 22 5.24 3.65 2.37
C SER A 22 5.50 3.20 0.94
N PRO A 23 5.09 1.98 0.55
CA PRO A 23 5.39 1.48 -0.79
C PRO A 23 4.99 2.59 -1.78
N PRO A 24 5.86 2.92 -2.75
CA PRO A 24 5.57 3.98 -3.70
C PRO A 24 4.14 3.78 -4.21
N PRO A 25 3.32 4.85 -4.29
CA PRO A 25 1.92 4.73 -4.68
C PRO A 25 1.88 3.91 -5.95
N ALA A 26 1.22 2.76 -5.89
CA ALA A 26 1.34 1.76 -6.93
C ALA A 26 0.95 2.41 -8.27
N SER A 27 1.86 2.33 -9.24
CA SER A 27 1.77 3.10 -10.50
C SER A 27 0.38 2.98 -11.12
N THR A 28 -0.42 4.05 -11.03
CA THR A 28 -1.78 4.09 -11.59
C THR A 28 -1.77 4.08 -13.14
N THR A 29 -0.58 4.07 -13.74
CA THR A 29 -0.33 3.89 -15.17
C THR A 29 -0.92 2.58 -15.70
N GLY A 30 -0.90 1.51 -14.90
CA GLY A 30 -1.38 0.18 -15.29
C GLY A 30 -2.45 -0.36 -14.35
N SER A 31 -3.29 -1.26 -14.87
CA SER A 31 -4.33 -1.94 -14.07
C SER A 31 -3.73 -2.72 -12.90
N ALA A 32 -2.51 -3.25 -13.04
CA ALA A 32 -1.79 -3.94 -11.97
C ALA A 32 -1.47 -3.01 -10.78
N GLY A 33 -0.96 -1.80 -11.05
CA GLY A 33 -0.69 -0.83 -9.98
C GLY A 33 -1.97 -0.37 -9.29
N VAL A 34 -3.05 -0.17 -10.04
CA VAL A 34 -4.36 0.15 -9.47
C VAL A 34 -4.88 -0.98 -8.56
N LYS A 35 -4.71 -2.25 -8.96
CA LYS A 35 -5.06 -3.40 -8.10
C LYS A 35 -4.26 -3.39 -6.81
N GLN A 36 -2.94 -3.19 -6.89
CA GLN A 36 -2.08 -3.15 -5.71
C GLN A 36 -2.44 -1.98 -4.78
N HIS A 37 -2.80 -0.82 -5.35
CA HIS A 37 -3.30 0.34 -4.59
C HIS A 37 -4.64 0.07 -3.90
N LEU A 38 -5.57 -0.58 -4.58
CA LEU A 38 -6.83 -0.99 -3.98
C LEU A 38 -6.62 -2.02 -2.87
N GLN A 39 -5.70 -2.98 -3.07
CA GLN A 39 -5.35 -3.98 -2.08
C GLN A 39 -4.72 -3.38 -0.81
N SER A 40 -3.85 -2.36 -0.94
CA SER A 40 -3.28 -1.66 0.22
C SER A 40 -4.34 -0.90 1.03
N LEU A 41 -5.45 -0.52 0.39
CA LEU A 41 -6.64 0.08 1.00
C LEU A 41 -7.68 -0.96 1.46
N HIS A 42 -7.29 -2.23 1.57
CA HIS A 42 -8.14 -3.35 2.00
C HIS A 42 -9.32 -3.67 1.06
N TYR A 43 -9.24 -3.26 -0.20
CA TYR A 43 -10.14 -3.76 -1.22
C TYR A 43 -9.66 -5.11 -1.75
N GLY A 44 -10.48 -6.13 -1.57
CA GLY A 44 -10.33 -7.44 -2.19
C GLY A 44 -11.11 -7.57 -3.50
N ASN A 45 -10.97 -8.72 -4.17
CA ASN A 45 -11.74 -9.10 -5.36
C ASN A 45 -11.84 -7.99 -6.44
N VAL A 46 -10.73 -7.33 -6.76
CA VAL A 46 -10.70 -6.22 -7.72
C VAL A 46 -10.77 -6.75 -9.16
N HIS A 47 -11.83 -6.38 -9.90
CA HIS A 47 -12.05 -6.84 -11.27
C HIS A 47 -12.76 -5.80 -12.14
N ASN A 48 -12.79 -6.05 -13.46
CA ASN A 48 -13.36 -5.16 -14.48
C ASN A 48 -12.81 -3.72 -14.41
N LEU A 49 -11.52 -3.57 -14.09
CA LEU A 49 -10.84 -2.28 -14.11
C LEU A 49 -10.67 -1.79 -15.56
N ARG A 50 -11.21 -0.60 -15.85
CA ARG A 50 -11.06 0.08 -17.14
C ARG A 50 -10.57 1.48 -16.93
N ARG A 51 -9.62 1.91 -17.77
CA ARG A 51 -9.11 3.28 -17.77
C ARG A 51 -9.98 4.13 -18.70
N GLY A 52 -10.53 5.21 -18.17
CA GLY A 52 -11.23 6.22 -18.93
C GLY A 52 -10.26 7.18 -19.64
N PRO A 53 -10.77 7.98 -20.59
CA PRO A 53 -9.98 8.99 -21.31
C PRO A 53 -9.49 10.12 -20.40
N ASP A 54 -10.16 10.34 -19.27
CA ASP A 54 -9.78 11.22 -18.16
C ASP A 54 -8.64 10.65 -17.30
N GLY A 55 -8.15 9.45 -17.62
CA GLY A 55 -7.08 8.77 -16.90
C GLY A 55 -7.53 8.11 -15.59
N GLN A 56 -8.81 8.22 -15.23
CA GLN A 56 -9.37 7.53 -14.08
C GLN A 56 -9.57 6.04 -14.38
N TRP A 57 -9.40 5.21 -13.37
CA TRP A 57 -9.76 3.81 -13.43
C TRP A 57 -11.11 3.58 -12.77
N THR A 58 -11.99 2.81 -13.41
CA THR A 58 -13.27 2.42 -12.84
C THR A 58 -13.36 0.90 -12.82
N GLY A 59 -13.92 0.33 -11.76
CA GLY A 59 -14.09 -1.10 -11.64
C GLY A 59 -14.97 -1.51 -10.47
N LYS A 60 -14.89 -2.80 -10.13
CA LYS A 60 -15.56 -3.40 -8.99
C LYS A 60 -14.52 -3.92 -8.02
N ALA A 61 -14.76 -3.72 -6.73
CA ALA A 61 -13.92 -4.27 -5.68
C ALA A 61 -14.77 -4.56 -4.44
N THR A 62 -14.34 -5.51 -3.62
CA THR A 62 -15.01 -5.89 -2.39
C THR A 62 -14.28 -5.30 -1.20
N GLN A 63 -14.98 -4.57 -0.34
CA GLN A 63 -14.42 -4.04 0.91
C GLN A 63 -15.33 -4.47 2.05
N ASN A 64 -14.75 -5.07 3.10
CA ASN A 64 -15.51 -5.60 4.25
C ASN A 64 -16.66 -6.55 3.83
N GLY A 65 -16.41 -7.39 2.82
CA GLY A 65 -17.42 -8.33 2.28
C GLY A 65 -18.47 -7.70 1.35
N VAL A 66 -18.48 -6.37 1.18
CA VAL A 66 -19.43 -5.68 0.30
C VAL A 66 -18.78 -5.30 -1.01
N GLN A 67 -19.35 -5.74 -2.13
CA GLN A 67 -18.91 -5.32 -3.45
C GLN A 67 -19.36 -3.88 -3.73
N LYS A 68 -18.40 -3.03 -4.07
CA LYS A 68 -18.58 -1.61 -4.38
C LYS A 68 -18.03 -1.28 -5.77
N ASN A 69 -18.59 -0.25 -6.39
CA ASN A 69 -17.95 0.36 -7.55
C ASN A 69 -16.83 1.26 -7.08
N VAL A 70 -15.63 1.03 -7.57
CA VAL A 70 -14.46 1.85 -7.25
C VAL A 70 -14.07 2.71 -8.44
N THR A 71 -13.72 3.95 -8.15
CA THR A 71 -13.10 4.90 -9.08
C THR A 71 -11.77 5.33 -8.49
N VAL A 72 -10.68 5.10 -9.22
CA VAL A 72 -9.33 5.48 -8.83
C VAL A 72 -8.86 6.59 -9.76
N SER A 73 -8.67 7.78 -9.21
CA SER A 73 -8.19 8.93 -9.95
C SER A 73 -6.68 8.82 -10.23
N PRO A 74 -6.13 9.52 -11.25
CA PRO A 74 -4.71 9.47 -11.60
C PRO A 74 -3.79 9.81 -10.43
N ASN A 75 -4.24 10.69 -9.55
CA ASN A 75 -3.56 11.10 -8.31
C ASN A 75 -3.60 10.04 -7.19
N GLY A 76 -4.18 8.86 -7.44
CA GLY A 76 -4.31 7.78 -6.45
C GLY A 76 -5.50 7.92 -5.50
N THR A 77 -6.37 8.92 -5.64
CA THR A 77 -7.58 9.01 -4.82
C THR A 77 -8.56 7.90 -5.20
N VAL A 78 -9.05 7.15 -4.21
CA VAL A 78 -10.05 6.10 -4.40
C VAL A 78 -11.41 6.56 -3.88
N ARG A 79 -12.43 6.49 -4.73
CA ARG A 79 -13.82 6.73 -4.39
C ARG A 79 -14.60 5.44 -4.58
N ALA A 80 -15.20 4.91 -3.51
CA ALA A 80 -16.09 3.77 -3.59
C ALA A 80 -17.54 4.20 -3.39
N ARG A 81 -18.45 3.60 -4.17
CA ARG A 81 -19.90 3.83 -4.11
C ARG A 81 -20.65 2.51 -4.13
#